data_AF-A0A2Z5QZN9-F1
#
_entry.id   AF-A0A2Z5QZN9-F1
#
_cell.length_a   1.000
_cell.length_b   1.000
_cell.length_c   1.000
_cell.angle_alpha   90.00
_cell.angle_beta   90.00
_cell.angle_gamma   90.00
#
_symmetry.space_group_name_H-M   'P 1'
#
loop_
_entity.id
_entity.type
_entity.pdbx_description
1 polymer ?
#
loop_
_entity_poly.entity_id
_entity_poly.type
_entity_poly.pdbx_seq_one_letter_code
_entity_poly.pdbx_strand_id
1 'polypeptide(L)'
;MSSTAEKAIALIKQLNAENPLPVIEIKVSKAAEPLPVTVSKFGGVPYLPAGVEAPTDSDGNPMAMIAQINCAELPENPIYPPTGMVQFWIGAVTIGD
;
A
#
# COMPACT_ATOMS: atom_id res chain seq x y z
N MET A 1 21.71 -31.40 13.39
CA MET A 1 20.97 -31.52 12.11
C MET A 1 20.07 -30.30 12.01
N SER A 2 20.18 -29.52 10.95
CA SER A 2 19.28 -28.36 10.74
C SER A 2 17.82 -28.82 10.66
N SER A 3 16.93 -28.10 11.32
CA SER A 3 15.51 -28.42 11.39
C SER A 3 14.87 -28.37 9.99
N THR A 4 13.78 -29.11 9.79
CA THR A 4 13.04 -29.08 8.51
C THR A 4 12.62 -27.65 8.13
N ALA A 5 12.28 -26.81 9.11
CA ALA A 5 11.90 -25.41 8.91
C ALA A 5 13.06 -24.56 8.38
N GLU A 6 14.26 -24.71 8.93
CA GLU A 6 15.46 -23.98 8.48
C GLU A 6 15.82 -24.32 7.02
N LYS A 7 15.75 -25.61 6.66
CA LYS A 7 16.00 -26.05 5.27
C LYS A 7 14.95 -25.51 4.31
N ALA A 8 13.67 -25.47 4.71
CA ALA A 8 12.60 -24.90 3.90
C ALA A 8 12.80 -23.40 3.66
N ILE A 9 13.17 -22.64 4.69
CA ILE A 9 13.47 -21.20 4.56
C ILE A 9 14.67 -20.96 3.63
N ALA A 10 15.73 -21.76 3.77
CA ALA A 10 16.92 -21.65 2.91
C ALA A 10 16.59 -21.93 1.43
N LEU A 11 15.77 -22.95 1.17
CA LEU A 11 15.31 -23.27 -0.18
C LEU A 11 14.44 -22.14 -0.77
N ILE A 12 13.51 -21.58 0.00
CA ILE A 12 12.67 -20.46 -0.45
C ILE A 12 13.54 -19.24 -0.81
N LYS A 13 14.54 -18.92 0.01
CA LYS A 13 15.48 -17.83 -0.28
C LYS A 13 16.25 -18.06 -1.57
N GLN A 14 16.71 -19.29 -1.80
CA GLN A 14 17.40 -19.66 -3.02
C GLN A 14 16.49 -19.52 -4.25
N LEU A 15 15.26 -20.06 -4.19
CA LEU A 15 14.29 -19.96 -5.28
C LEU A 15 13.94 -18.50 -5.61
N ASN A 16 13.76 -17.64 -4.60
CA ASN A 16 13.49 -16.22 -4.82
C ASN A 16 14.69 -15.48 -5.42
N ALA A 17 15.92 -15.87 -5.06
CA ALA A 17 17.13 -15.28 -5.64
C ALA A 17 17.37 -15.72 -7.10
N GLU A 18 17.00 -16.96 -7.43
CA GLU A 18 17.10 -17.52 -8.78
C GLU A 18 15.97 -17.03 -9.71
N ASN A 19 14.82 -16.61 -9.16
CA ASN A 19 13.67 -16.15 -9.93
C ASN A 19 13.17 -14.77 -9.45
N PRO A 20 13.91 -13.67 -9.75
CA PRO A 20 13.50 -12.35 -9.33
C PRO A 20 12.22 -11.93 -10.05
N LEU A 21 11.17 -11.66 -9.26
CA LEU A 21 9.96 -11.01 -9.76
C LEU A 21 10.18 -9.49 -9.79
N PRO A 22 9.68 -8.78 -10.82
CA PRO A 22 9.75 -7.32 -10.84
C PRO A 22 8.99 -6.75 -9.65
N VAL A 23 9.65 -5.89 -8.89
CA VAL A 23 9.10 -5.24 -7.70
C VAL A 23 9.35 -3.74 -7.74
N ILE A 24 8.44 -2.99 -7.14
CA ILE A 24 8.63 -1.57 -6.87
C ILE A 24 8.96 -1.45 -5.38
N GLU A 25 10.19 -1.06 -5.07
CA GLU A 25 10.60 -0.80 -3.69
C GLU A 25 10.06 0.57 -3.23
N ILE A 26 9.29 0.58 -2.13
CA ILE A 26 8.78 1.81 -1.53
C ILE A 26 9.61 2.16 -0.29
N LYS A 27 10.30 3.29 -0.34
CA LYS A 27 11.07 3.83 0.80
C LYS A 27 10.25 4.91 1.49
N VAL A 28 10.00 4.71 2.77
CA VAL A 28 9.19 5.62 3.59
C VAL A 28 10.04 6.58 4.40
N SER A 29 9.58 7.83 4.50
CA SER A 29 10.13 8.84 5.39
C SER A 29 8.99 9.59 6.09
N LYS A 30 9.28 10.17 7.25
CA LYS A 30 8.28 10.96 7.98
C LYS A 30 8.09 12.30 7.26
N ALA A 31 6.84 12.65 6.97
CA ALA A 31 6.52 13.96 6.44
C ALA A 31 6.77 15.04 7.50
N ALA A 32 7.49 16.11 7.13
CA ALA A 32 7.72 17.27 7.99
C ALA A 32 6.52 18.23 8.02
N GLU A 33 5.74 18.24 6.94
CA GLU A 33 4.57 19.10 6.74
C GLU A 33 3.40 18.25 6.17
N PRO A 34 2.15 18.76 6.22
CA PRO A 34 1.04 18.11 5.56
C PRO A 34 1.32 17.91 4.06
N LEU A 35 1.38 16.65 3.64
CA LEU A 35 1.62 16.32 2.24
C LEU A 35 0.41 16.70 1.38
N PRO A 36 0.62 17.16 0.13
CA PRO A 36 -0.47 17.35 -0.82
C PRO A 36 -1.35 16.10 -0.92
N VAL A 37 -2.62 16.29 -1.28
CA VAL A 37 -3.51 15.13 -1.46
C VAL A 37 -3.16 14.31 -2.69
N THR A 38 -2.40 14.83 -3.64
CA THR A 38 -2.07 14.16 -4.91
C THR A 38 -0.79 13.33 -4.88
N VAL A 39 -0.03 13.29 -3.78
CA VAL A 39 1.21 12.50 -3.71
C VAL A 39 0.96 11.09 -3.18
N SER A 40 1.91 10.20 -3.41
CA SER A 40 1.94 8.90 -2.74
C SER A 40 2.23 9.08 -1.25
N LYS A 41 1.42 8.46 -0.39
CA LYS A 41 1.57 8.57 1.07
C LYS A 41 0.89 7.43 1.81
N PHE A 42 1.30 7.23 3.05
CA PHE A 42 0.66 6.32 3.98
C PHE A 42 -0.16 7.14 4.98
N GLY A 43 -1.45 6.81 5.11
CA GLY A 43 -2.40 7.53 5.95
C GLY A 43 -2.60 9.02 5.60
N GLY A 44 -3.13 9.77 6.56
CA GLY A 44 -3.45 11.18 6.41
C GLY A 44 -4.70 11.45 5.58
N VAL A 45 -4.84 12.68 5.09
CA VAL A 45 -6.04 13.11 4.33
C VAL A 45 -5.98 12.55 2.90
N PRO A 46 -6.95 11.71 2.48
CA PRO A 46 -6.99 11.13 1.14
C PRO A 46 -7.26 12.19 0.05
N TYR A 47 -6.90 11.91 -1.19
CA TYR A 47 -7.52 12.57 -2.33
C TYR A 47 -8.93 12.03 -2.54
N LEU A 48 -9.93 12.92 -2.57
CA LEU A 48 -11.30 12.60 -2.96
C LEU A 48 -11.75 13.62 -4.02
N PRO A 49 -12.30 13.18 -5.16
CA PRO A 49 -12.91 14.09 -6.14
C PRO A 49 -14.04 14.91 -5.51
N ALA A 50 -14.32 16.08 -6.08
CA ALA A 50 -15.39 16.93 -5.60
C ALA A 50 -16.75 16.19 -5.63
N GLY A 51 -17.43 16.15 -4.48
CA GLY A 51 -18.72 15.47 -4.33
C GLY A 51 -18.65 13.96 -4.10
N VAL A 52 -17.45 13.38 -3.97
CA VAL A 52 -17.26 11.97 -3.63
C VAL A 52 -16.93 11.86 -2.14
N GLU A 53 -17.71 11.07 -1.41
CA GLU A 53 -17.44 10.77 -0.01
C GLU A 53 -16.40 9.64 0.13
N ALA A 54 -15.77 9.55 1.30
CA ALA A 54 -14.88 8.44 1.61
C ALA A 54 -15.66 7.12 1.56
N PRO A 55 -15.03 6.01 1.12
CA PRO A 55 -15.68 4.72 1.10
C PRO A 55 -16.09 4.30 2.52
N THR A 56 -17.22 3.60 2.59
CA THR A 56 -17.75 3.00 3.81
C THR A 56 -17.63 1.48 3.75
N ASP A 57 -17.57 0.84 4.91
CA ASP A 57 -17.65 -0.61 5.01
C ASP A 57 -19.09 -1.12 4.79
N SER A 58 -19.29 -2.43 4.92
CA SER A 58 -20.61 -3.08 4.74
C SER A 58 -21.69 -2.59 5.71
N ASP A 59 -21.30 -2.00 6.84
CA ASP A 59 -22.19 -1.49 7.88
C ASP A 59 -22.42 0.03 7.75
N GLY A 60 -21.82 0.66 6.74
CA GLY A 60 -21.92 2.09 6.48
C GLY A 60 -20.94 2.94 7.29
N ASN A 61 -19.97 2.34 7.99
CA ASN A 61 -18.99 3.11 8.75
C ASN A 61 -17.89 3.64 7.83
N PRO A 62 -17.41 4.89 8.04
CA PRO A 62 -16.30 5.44 7.26
C PRO A 62 -15.03 4.59 7.37
N MET A 63 -14.42 4.27 6.24
CA MET A 63 -13.14 3.56 6.21
C MET A 63 -11.97 4.53 6.36
N ALA A 64 -10.88 4.04 6.95
CA ALA A 64 -9.63 4.77 7.03
C ALA A 64 -8.72 4.43 5.84
N MET A 65 -8.11 5.45 5.22
CA MET A 65 -7.11 5.24 4.17
C MET A 65 -5.79 4.83 4.81
N ILE A 66 -5.24 3.68 4.41
CA ILE A 66 -3.93 3.21 4.90
C ILE A 66 -2.79 3.62 3.97
N ALA A 67 -3.04 3.66 2.67
CA ALA A 67 -2.05 4.03 1.67
C ALA A 67 -2.72 4.61 0.42
N GLN A 68 -2.01 5.52 -0.23
CA GLN A 68 -2.34 6.08 -1.52
C GLN A 68 -1.09 6.12 -2.37
N ILE A 69 -1.22 5.72 -3.63
CA ILE A 69 -0.15 5.69 -4.60
C ILE A 69 -0.61 6.50 -5.81
N ASN A 70 0.11 7.57 -6.10
CA ASN A 70 -0.02 8.28 -7.35
C ASN A 70 0.76 7.50 -8.42
N CYS A 71 0.06 6.92 -9.40
CA CYS A 71 0.71 6.06 -10.39
C CYS A 71 1.71 6.80 -11.28
N ALA A 72 1.58 8.13 -11.39
CA ALA A 72 2.55 8.95 -12.12
C ALA A 72 3.90 9.10 -11.38
N GLU A 73 3.97 8.76 -10.09
CA GLU A 73 5.22 8.75 -9.30
C GLU A 73 5.92 7.39 -9.34
N LEU A 74 5.26 6.35 -9.86
CA LEU A 74 5.84 5.02 -9.99
C LEU A 74 6.79 4.95 -11.19
N PRO A 75 7.84 4.12 -11.14
CA PRO A 75 8.58 3.75 -12.34
C PRO A 75 7.65 3.05 -13.33
N GLU A 76 7.97 3.12 -14.63
CA GLU A 76 7.21 2.46 -15.68
C GLU A 76 7.05 0.96 -15.37
N ASN A 77 5.80 0.51 -15.36
CA ASN A 77 5.47 -0.86 -15.01
C ASN A 77 4.16 -1.28 -15.69
N PRO A 78 3.95 -2.58 -15.95
CA PRO A 78 2.75 -3.07 -16.62
C PRO A 78 1.56 -3.34 -15.68
N ILE A 79 1.72 -3.11 -14.36
CA ILE A 79 0.76 -3.52 -13.33
C ILE A 79 -0.17 -2.36 -12.95
N TYR A 80 0.38 -1.16 -12.88
CA TYR A 80 -0.33 0.07 -12.55
C TYR A 80 -0.60 0.89 -13.81
N PRO A 81 -1.72 1.62 -13.87
CA PRO A 81 -1.98 2.53 -14.98
C PRO A 81 -0.91 3.65 -15.03
N PRO A 82 -0.63 4.24 -16.21
CA PRO A 82 0.37 5.31 -16.32
C PRO A 82 0.05 6.57 -15.51
N THR A 83 -1.23 6.81 -15.23
CA THR A 83 -1.72 7.95 -14.44
C THR A 83 -2.91 7.52 -13.59
N GLY A 84 -3.24 8.34 -12.59
CA GLY A 84 -4.36 8.10 -11.68
C GLY A 84 -3.91 7.81 -10.26
N MET A 85 -4.86 7.42 -9.43
CA MET A 85 -4.67 7.24 -8.00
C MET A 85 -5.17 5.87 -7.57
N VAL A 86 -4.30 5.09 -6.93
CA VAL A 86 -4.67 3.85 -6.24
C VAL A 86 -4.71 4.13 -4.74
N GLN A 87 -5.81 3.78 -4.09
CA GLN A 87 -6.00 3.96 -2.65
C GLN A 87 -6.38 2.64 -2.00
N PHE A 88 -5.77 2.37 -0.84
CA PHE A 88 -6.07 1.23 0.00
C PHE A 88 -6.78 1.71 1.26
N TRP A 89 -7.89 1.07 1.57
CA TRP A 89 -8.79 1.43 2.67
C TRP A 89 -9.00 0.23 3.59
N ILE A 90 -9.20 0.50 4.87
CA ILE A 90 -9.56 -0.52 5.87
C ILE A 90 -10.78 -0.04 6.66
N GLY A 91 -11.69 -0.97 6.96
CA GLY A 91 -12.79 -0.70 7.89
C GLY A 91 -12.23 -0.30 9.25
N ALA A 92 -12.91 0.62 9.93
CA ALA A 92 -12.50 1.02 11.26
C ALA A 92 -12.63 -0.19 12.19
N VAL A 93 -11.51 -0.70 12.70
CA VAL A 93 -11.57 -1.52 13.92
C VAL A 93 -11.95 -0.55 15.02
N THR A 94 -13.22 -0.55 15.44
CA THR A 94 -13.58 -0.03 16.75
C THR A 94 -12.74 -0.80 17.76
N ILE A 95 -11.65 -0.18 18.22
CA ILE A 95 -10.99 -0.59 19.45
C ILE A 95 -12.04 -0.28 20.52
N GLY A 96 -12.78 -1.31 20.91
CA GLY A 96 -13.80 -1.19 21.94
C GLY A 96 -13.20 -0.55 23.19
N ASP A 97 -14.01 0.31 23.81
CA ASP A 97 -13.75 0.94 25.10
C ASP A 97 -13.32 -0.06 26.18
#